data_AF-A0ABD3HZW3-F1
#
_entry.id   AF-A0ABD3HZW3-F1
#
_cell.length_a   1.000
_cell.length_b   1.000
_cell.length_c   1.000
_cell.angle_alpha   90.00
_cell.angle_beta   90.00
_cell.angle_gamma   90.00
#
_symmetry.space_group_name_H-M   'P 1'
#
loop_
_entity.id
_entity.type
_entity.pdbx_description
1 polymer ?
#
loop_
_entity_poly.entity_id
_entity_poly.type
_entity_poly.pdbx_seq_one_letter_code
_entity_poly.pdbx_strand_id
1 'polypeptide(L)'
;MLFQSNVLIHCKKSFYNFQLTVICLFVTFLVLRSLLGAGKYGTPNQDLEEIRNHLIQHIDGSTRTMMQLTAMKLEASSAVEGDVNPRSLIEEEFDYVEYFDPAKMHHTLGERITDWDERRAAVLNSADNTEGSNQPHGKRRILMVSGSQQKPYDNPKGDYFILKNLKNKVDYCRLQNIDIFYNMAPAGHEDVRVLPLLRALMLSHPEVEWFWWMDSDAFFTDMKFELPLDSYENYNMVVHGWYDMIYEKNSWVGLNTGSFLIRNCQWSLDLLDTWAPYGLVVKPREAAWQLFAKYLDGRRKFESDDQSALI
;
A
#
# COMPACT_ATOMS: atom_id res chain seq x y z
N MET A 1 -66.57 31.66 38.32
CA MET A 1 -65.28 32.16 37.79
C MET A 1 -64.13 31.12 37.84
N LEU A 2 -64.37 29.84 38.16
CA LEU A 2 -63.33 28.78 38.19
C LEU A 2 -63.33 27.84 36.96
N PHE A 3 -64.45 27.74 36.22
CA PHE A 3 -64.57 26.85 35.07
C PHE A 3 -63.78 27.33 33.82
N GLN A 4 -63.67 28.64 33.60
CA GLN A 4 -62.95 29.19 32.43
C GLN A 4 -61.42 29.08 32.57
N SER A 5 -60.88 29.00 33.78
CA SER A 5 -59.43 28.90 34.01
C SER A 5 -58.88 27.52 33.63
N ASN A 6 -59.62 26.44 33.93
CA ASN A 6 -59.20 25.07 33.59
C ASN A 6 -59.20 24.79 32.08
N VAL A 7 -60.15 25.37 31.34
CA VAL A 7 -60.21 25.24 29.87
C VAL A 7 -59.01 25.94 29.23
N LEU A 8 -58.63 27.13 29.70
CA LEU A 8 -57.49 27.87 29.16
C LEU A 8 -56.15 27.14 29.40
N ILE A 9 -56.01 26.48 30.56
CA ILE A 9 -54.83 25.67 30.90
C ILE A 9 -54.77 24.40 30.02
N HIS A 10 -55.90 23.73 29.82
CA HIS A 10 -55.98 22.57 28.91
C HIS A 10 -55.70 22.95 27.45
N CYS A 11 -56.23 24.08 26.97
CA CYS A 11 -55.94 24.58 25.63
C CYS A 11 -54.46 24.93 25.46
N LYS A 12 -53.82 25.58 26.45
CA LYS A 12 -52.38 25.86 26.41
C LYS A 12 -51.54 24.57 26.41
N LYS A 13 -51.87 23.59 27.26
CA LYS A 13 -51.16 22.31 27.32
C LYS A 13 -51.34 21.50 26.02
N SER A 14 -52.54 21.51 25.45
CA SER A 14 -52.81 20.89 24.15
C SER A 14 -52.05 21.56 23.01
N PHE A 15 -51.90 22.89 23.05
CA PHE A 15 -51.12 23.64 22.07
C PHE A 15 -49.61 23.34 22.18
N TYR A 16 -49.06 23.29 23.40
CA TYR A 16 -47.67 22.88 23.62
C TYR A 16 -47.40 21.45 23.19
N ASN A 17 -48.31 20.51 23.48
CA ASN A 17 -48.18 19.12 23.04
C ASN A 17 -48.22 19.03 21.50
N PHE A 18 -49.10 19.79 20.85
CA PHE A 18 -49.17 19.86 19.39
C PHE A 18 -47.88 20.42 18.78
N GLN A 19 -47.33 21.50 19.35
CA GLN A 19 -46.04 22.06 18.92
C GLN A 19 -44.91 21.03 19.10
N LEU A 20 -44.88 20.30 20.21
CA LEU A 20 -43.88 19.27 20.47
C LEU A 20 -43.99 18.11 19.47
N THR A 21 -45.21 17.69 19.13
CA THR A 21 -45.44 16.65 18.10
C THR A 21 -44.98 17.10 16.72
N VAL A 22 -45.23 18.36 16.34
CA VAL A 22 -44.76 18.91 15.06
C VAL A 22 -43.23 18.96 15.01
N ILE A 23 -42.57 19.40 16.09
CA ILE A 23 -41.10 19.40 16.18
C ILE A 23 -40.56 17.97 16.13
N CYS A 24 -41.18 17.03 16.84
CA CYS A 24 -40.75 15.64 16.86
C CYS A 24 -40.88 15.01 15.48
N LEU A 25 -41.99 15.22 14.77
CA LEU A 25 -42.19 14.78 13.38
C LEU A 25 -41.17 15.42 12.42
N PHE A 26 -40.83 16.69 12.61
CA PHE A 26 -39.80 17.37 11.80
C PHE A 26 -38.41 16.78 12.04
N VAL A 27 -38.03 16.51 13.29
CA VAL A 27 -36.77 15.84 13.63
C VAL A 27 -36.74 14.42 13.09
N THR A 28 -37.83 13.66 13.21
CA THR A 28 -37.95 12.32 12.62
C THR A 28 -37.83 12.37 11.10
N PHE A 29 -38.41 13.36 10.44
CA PHE A 29 -38.25 13.56 9.00
C PHE A 29 -36.81 13.91 8.61
N LEU A 30 -36.12 14.78 9.38
CA LEU A 30 -34.70 15.07 9.16
C LEU A 30 -33.81 13.83 9.36
N VAL A 31 -34.08 13.04 10.39
CA VAL A 31 -33.36 11.80 10.68
C VAL A 31 -33.62 10.75 9.59
N LEU A 32 -34.87 10.57 9.16
CA LEU A 32 -35.23 9.73 8.02
C LEU A 32 -34.57 10.22 6.72
N ARG A 33 -34.45 11.53 6.52
CA ARG A 33 -33.76 12.10 5.35
C ARG A 33 -32.24 11.93 5.40
N SER A 34 -31.64 11.89 6.60
CA SER A 34 -30.23 11.53 6.78
C SER A 34 -29.96 10.03 6.67
N LEU A 35 -30.94 9.18 6.99
CA LEU A 35 -30.86 7.72 6.87
C LEU A 35 -31.22 7.22 5.46
N LEU A 36 -32.10 7.91 4.73
CA LEU A 36 -32.54 7.61 3.37
C LEU A 36 -31.82 8.48 2.34
N GLY A 37 -30.52 8.75 2.58
CA GLY A 37 -29.56 9.40 1.68
C GLY A 37 -30.16 9.99 0.40
N ALA A 38 -30.23 11.33 0.34
CA ALA A 38 -30.68 12.04 -0.84
C ALA A 38 -29.96 11.49 -2.08
N GLY A 39 -30.73 10.76 -2.90
CA GLY A 39 -30.31 10.29 -4.20
C GLY A 39 -29.92 11.46 -5.10
N LYS A 40 -28.62 11.73 -5.11
CA LYS A 40 -27.85 12.15 -6.26
C LYS A 40 -26.67 11.20 -6.29
N TYR A 41 -26.78 10.21 -7.16
CA TYR A 41 -25.89 9.07 -7.29
C TYR A 41 -24.45 9.51 -7.58
N GLY A 42 -23.67 9.74 -6.52
CA GLY A 42 -22.27 9.38 -6.47
C GLY A 42 -22.20 7.90 -6.16
N THR A 43 -21.78 7.08 -7.12
CA THR A 43 -21.40 5.70 -6.80
C THR A 43 -20.26 5.74 -5.76
N PRO A 44 -20.14 4.78 -4.83
CA PRO A 44 -18.96 4.67 -3.96
C PRO A 44 -17.65 4.71 -4.75
N ASN A 45 -17.66 4.23 -6.00
CA ASN A 45 -16.55 4.35 -6.94
C ASN A 45 -16.19 5.80 -7.28
N GLN A 46 -17.13 6.73 -7.40
CA GLN A 46 -16.84 8.13 -7.72
C GLN A 46 -16.22 8.86 -6.52
N ASP A 47 -16.69 8.59 -5.31
CA ASP A 47 -16.10 9.15 -4.09
C ASP A 47 -14.71 8.55 -3.83
N LEU A 48 -14.53 7.23 -4.06
CA LEU A 48 -13.22 6.57 -4.02
C LEU A 48 -12.29 7.10 -5.11
N GLU A 49 -12.80 7.36 -6.31
CA GLU A 49 -12.05 7.96 -7.42
C GLU A 49 -11.66 9.41 -7.12
N GLU A 50 -12.54 10.19 -6.51
CA GLU A 50 -12.28 11.58 -6.12
C GLU A 50 -11.25 11.64 -4.97
N ILE A 51 -11.37 10.75 -3.98
CA ILE A 51 -10.36 10.54 -2.92
C ILE A 51 -9.02 10.13 -3.53
N ARG A 52 -9.02 9.15 -4.44
CA ARG A 52 -7.82 8.70 -5.17
C ARG A 52 -7.18 9.86 -5.94
N ASN A 53 -7.97 10.63 -6.66
CA ASN A 53 -7.48 11.75 -7.47
C ASN A 53 -6.91 12.88 -6.61
N HIS A 54 -7.45 13.12 -5.42
CA HIS A 54 -6.90 14.11 -4.48
C HIS A 54 -5.63 13.62 -3.76
N LEU A 55 -5.52 12.33 -3.44
CA LEU A 55 -4.29 11.74 -2.90
C LEU A 55 -3.15 11.78 -3.92
N ILE A 56 -3.41 11.40 -5.18
CA ILE A 56 -2.42 11.41 -6.27
C ILE A 56 -1.87 12.83 -6.52
N GLN A 57 -2.71 13.86 -6.50
CA GLN A 57 -2.28 15.26 -6.73
C GLN A 57 -1.35 15.80 -5.63
N HIS A 58 -1.44 15.28 -4.40
CA HIS A 58 -0.62 15.75 -3.28
C HIS A 58 0.77 15.13 -3.25
N ILE A 59 0.94 13.95 -3.86
CA ILE A 59 2.24 13.28 -4.04
C ILE A 59 3.14 14.10 -5.00
N ASP A 60 2.56 14.67 -6.05
CA ASP A 60 3.26 15.37 -7.16
C ASP A 60 4.09 16.61 -6.74
N GLY A 61 3.70 17.29 -5.65
CA GLY A 61 4.32 18.56 -5.22
C GLY A 61 5.60 18.41 -4.38
N SER A 62 5.70 17.33 -3.59
CA SER A 62 6.81 17.06 -2.67
C SER A 62 8.00 16.37 -3.38
N THR A 63 7.71 15.60 -4.44
CA THR A 63 8.66 14.77 -5.18
C THR A 63 9.70 15.59 -5.95
N ARG A 64 9.31 16.74 -6.53
CA ARG A 64 10.21 17.58 -7.34
C ARG A 64 11.40 18.15 -6.58
N THR A 65 11.23 18.53 -5.31
CA THR A 65 12.30 19.16 -4.52
C THR A 65 13.28 18.13 -3.95
N MET A 66 12.80 16.90 -3.70
CA MET A 66 13.63 15.77 -3.26
C MET A 66 14.42 15.13 -4.41
N MET A 67 13.93 15.25 -5.66
CA MET A 67 14.58 14.79 -6.89
C MET A 67 16.00 15.35 -7.08
N GLN A 68 16.19 16.64 -6.80
CA GLN A 68 17.52 17.28 -6.90
C GLN A 68 18.48 16.79 -5.82
N LEU A 69 17.97 16.49 -4.61
CA LEU A 69 18.78 16.06 -3.47
C LEU A 69 19.20 14.58 -3.54
N THR A 70 18.33 13.70 -4.07
CA THR A 70 18.65 12.27 -4.21
C THR A 70 19.63 12.03 -5.35
N ALA A 71 19.51 12.75 -6.47
CA ALA A 71 20.50 12.72 -7.55
C ALA A 71 21.90 13.12 -7.03
N MET A 72 21.99 14.21 -6.26
CA MET A 72 23.24 14.64 -5.61
C MET A 72 23.80 13.64 -4.59
N LYS A 73 22.94 12.82 -3.95
CA LYS A 73 23.37 11.85 -2.94
C LYS A 73 23.85 10.54 -3.54
N LEU A 74 23.28 10.11 -4.67
CA LEU A 74 23.75 8.97 -5.46
C LEU A 74 25.14 9.23 -6.09
N GLU A 75 25.42 10.49 -6.45
CA GLU A 75 26.74 10.96 -6.90
C GLU A 75 27.83 10.79 -5.83
N ALA A 76 27.46 10.84 -4.55
CA ALA A 76 28.42 10.78 -3.44
C ALA A 76 28.79 9.36 -2.99
N SER A 77 28.05 8.31 -3.40
CA SER A 77 28.19 6.96 -2.84
C SER A 77 28.67 5.87 -3.80
N SER A 78 29.01 6.17 -5.06
CA SER A 78 29.41 5.16 -6.05
C SER A 78 30.88 5.28 -6.48
N ALA A 79 31.75 4.64 -5.70
CA ALA A 79 33.11 4.27 -6.10
C ALA A 79 33.29 2.75 -5.89
N VAL A 80 32.53 1.93 -6.61
CA VAL A 80 32.77 0.48 -6.73
C VAL A 80 32.43 0.06 -8.16
N GLU A 81 33.35 -0.66 -8.80
CA GLU A 81 33.24 -1.20 -10.15
C GLU A 81 32.28 -2.41 -10.18
N GLY A 82 31.34 -2.40 -11.12
CA GLY A 82 30.47 -3.52 -11.43
C GLY A 82 28.99 -3.11 -11.41
N ASP A 83 28.41 -3.04 -12.61
CA ASP A 83 26.99 -2.83 -12.91
C ASP A 83 26.44 -1.39 -12.85
N VAL A 84 26.07 -0.90 -14.04
CA VAL A 84 25.46 0.40 -14.43
C VAL A 84 26.12 1.65 -13.83
N ASN A 85 26.95 2.31 -14.64
CA ASN A 85 27.49 3.64 -14.31
C ASN A 85 26.34 4.67 -14.22
N PRO A 86 26.06 5.29 -13.06
CA PRO A 86 25.00 6.29 -12.93
C PRO A 86 25.16 7.49 -13.88
N ARG A 87 26.37 7.74 -14.39
CA ARG A 87 26.61 8.76 -15.43
C ARG A 87 25.93 8.46 -16.77
N SER A 88 25.83 7.19 -17.19
CA SER A 88 25.17 6.87 -18.47
C SER A 88 23.66 7.13 -18.42
N LEU A 89 23.08 7.13 -17.21
CA LEU A 89 21.69 7.51 -16.96
C LEU A 89 21.47 9.02 -16.94
N ILE A 90 22.52 9.83 -17.15
CA ILE A 90 22.48 11.30 -17.14
C ILE A 90 22.84 11.88 -18.53
N GLU A 91 23.52 11.14 -19.41
CA GLU A 91 23.83 11.56 -20.80
C GLU A 91 22.61 11.52 -21.76
N GLU A 92 22.61 12.35 -22.80
CA GLU A 92 21.43 12.75 -23.61
C GLU A 92 20.75 11.64 -24.45
N GLU A 93 21.23 10.40 -24.46
CA GLU A 93 20.53 9.25 -25.07
C GLU A 93 20.29 8.13 -24.04
N PHE A 94 19.23 8.26 -23.26
CA PHE A 94 18.70 7.12 -22.50
C PHE A 94 17.88 6.23 -23.46
N ASP A 95 18.48 5.13 -23.92
CA ASP A 95 17.77 4.12 -24.71
C ASP A 95 16.87 3.28 -23.78
N TYR A 96 15.62 3.70 -23.65
CA TYR A 96 14.62 2.99 -22.86
C TYR A 96 14.26 1.62 -23.46
N VAL A 97 14.46 1.40 -24.77
CA VAL A 97 14.20 0.11 -25.40
C VAL A 97 15.25 -0.89 -24.97
N GLU A 98 16.51 -0.47 -24.94
CA GLU A 98 17.60 -1.28 -24.41
C GLU A 98 17.47 -1.52 -22.90
N TYR A 99 17.08 -0.48 -22.14
CA TYR A 99 16.98 -0.56 -20.68
C TYR A 99 15.82 -1.42 -20.17
N PHE A 100 14.70 -1.48 -20.91
CA PHE A 100 13.57 -2.34 -20.54
C PHE A 100 13.55 -3.65 -21.33
N ASP A 101 14.67 -4.02 -21.97
CA ASP A 101 14.79 -5.31 -22.65
C ASP A 101 14.65 -6.45 -21.63
N PRO A 102 13.62 -7.33 -21.75
CA PRO A 102 13.43 -8.45 -20.84
C PRO A 102 14.62 -9.44 -20.82
N ALA A 103 15.48 -9.41 -21.83
CA ALA A 103 16.71 -10.21 -21.87
C ALA A 103 17.85 -9.61 -21.03
N LYS A 104 17.74 -8.35 -20.61
CA LYS A 104 18.72 -7.63 -19.80
C LYS A 104 18.13 -7.36 -18.41
N MET A 105 18.58 -8.11 -17.41
CA MET A 105 18.26 -7.80 -16.01
C MET A 105 19.11 -6.64 -15.51
N HIS A 106 18.47 -5.63 -14.95
CA HIS A 106 19.13 -4.52 -14.28
C HIS A 106 19.04 -4.72 -12.77
N HIS A 107 20.16 -5.06 -12.14
CA HIS A 107 20.22 -5.29 -10.70
C HIS A 107 20.32 -3.96 -9.94
N THR A 108 19.18 -3.31 -9.72
CA THR A 108 19.11 -2.01 -9.02
C THR A 108 18.99 -2.12 -7.50
N LEU A 109 18.74 -3.33 -6.97
CA LEU A 109 18.49 -3.58 -5.54
C LEU A 109 19.71 -4.14 -4.78
N GLY A 110 20.85 -4.30 -5.45
CA GLY A 110 22.09 -4.84 -4.90
C GLY A 110 22.62 -6.02 -5.71
N GLU A 111 23.60 -6.75 -5.16
CA GLU A 111 24.19 -7.91 -5.82
C GLU A 111 23.16 -8.99 -6.13
N ARG A 112 23.28 -9.59 -7.32
CA ARG A 112 22.45 -10.72 -7.73
C ARG A 112 22.74 -11.93 -6.85
N ILE A 113 21.68 -12.51 -6.29
CA ILE A 113 21.72 -13.77 -5.53
C ILE A 113 21.00 -14.83 -6.36
N THR A 114 21.57 -16.03 -6.47
CA THR A 114 21.03 -17.11 -7.31
C THR A 114 20.81 -18.43 -6.56
N ASP A 115 21.18 -18.47 -5.28
CA ASP A 115 21.21 -19.64 -4.41
C ASP A 115 20.50 -19.36 -3.07
N TRP A 116 19.50 -18.48 -3.09
CA TRP A 116 18.83 -18.05 -1.85
C TRP A 116 18.05 -19.18 -1.18
N ASP A 117 17.39 -20.04 -1.94
CA ASP A 117 16.63 -21.15 -1.38
C ASP A 117 17.55 -22.15 -0.65
N GLU A 118 18.72 -22.44 -1.21
CA GLU A 118 19.74 -23.29 -0.57
C GLU A 118 20.30 -22.64 0.70
N ARG A 119 20.63 -21.34 0.65
CA ARG A 119 21.13 -20.59 1.81
C ARG A 119 20.08 -20.55 2.92
N ARG A 120 18.82 -20.27 2.58
CA ARG A 120 17.70 -20.21 3.53
C ARG A 120 17.47 -21.58 4.16
N ALA A 121 17.41 -22.64 3.36
CA ALA A 121 17.25 -24.00 3.87
C ALA A 121 18.39 -24.40 4.83
N ALA A 122 19.64 -24.04 4.52
CA ALA A 122 20.76 -24.32 5.41
C ALA A 122 20.62 -23.62 6.78
N VAL A 123 20.17 -22.36 6.80
CA VAL A 123 19.92 -21.62 8.04
C VAL A 123 18.80 -22.27 8.85
N LEU A 124 17.65 -22.58 8.23
CA LEU A 124 16.50 -23.18 8.92
C LEU A 124 16.85 -24.55 9.50
N ASN A 125 17.52 -25.40 8.72
CA ASN A 125 17.97 -26.72 9.19
C ASN A 125 18.97 -26.62 10.35
N SER A 126 19.80 -25.57 10.38
CA SER A 126 20.72 -25.35 11.50
C SER A 126 20.02 -24.83 12.76
N ALA A 127 18.98 -24.02 12.61
CA ALA A 127 18.21 -23.42 13.70
C ALA A 127 17.26 -24.42 14.38
N ASP A 128 16.65 -25.33 13.61
CA ASP A 128 15.83 -26.43 14.16
C ASP A 128 16.64 -27.42 15.01
N ASN A 129 17.97 -27.45 14.85
CA ASN A 129 18.88 -28.25 15.67
C ASN A 129 19.29 -27.57 17.00
N THR A 130 18.88 -26.32 17.24
CA THR A 130 19.06 -25.68 18.55
C THR A 130 17.79 -25.83 19.39
N GLU A 131 17.88 -26.62 20.47
CA GLU A 131 16.82 -26.80 21.47
C GLU A 131 16.40 -25.43 22.04
N GLY A 132 15.33 -24.84 21.49
CA GLY A 132 14.87 -23.50 21.90
C GLY A 132 14.04 -22.73 20.89
N SER A 133 13.89 -23.19 19.64
CA SER A 133 12.95 -22.58 18.70
C SER A 133 11.51 -22.92 19.11
N ASN A 134 10.92 -22.11 19.98
CA ASN A 134 9.48 -22.04 20.22
C ASN A 134 8.79 -21.51 18.95
N GLN A 135 8.84 -22.27 17.85
CA GLN A 135 7.89 -22.14 16.76
C GLN A 135 6.62 -22.85 17.22
N PRO A 136 5.49 -22.15 17.41
CA PRO A 136 4.23 -22.83 17.65
C PRO A 136 3.97 -23.73 16.44
N HIS A 137 3.93 -25.04 16.70
CA HIS A 137 3.73 -26.10 15.72
C HIS A 137 2.93 -25.68 14.47
N GLY A 138 3.60 -25.62 13.31
CA GLY A 138 2.98 -25.74 12.00
C GLY A 138 2.44 -24.47 11.32
N LYS A 139 2.35 -23.31 11.96
CA LYS A 139 1.86 -22.08 11.28
C LYS A 139 3.04 -21.37 10.60
N ARG A 140 3.01 -21.26 9.27
CA ARG A 140 4.00 -20.52 8.46
C ARG A 140 4.15 -19.08 9.00
N ARG A 141 5.36 -18.66 9.37
CA ARG A 141 5.60 -17.32 9.99
C ARG A 141 5.35 -16.21 8.97
N ILE A 142 4.51 -15.25 9.36
CA ILE A 142 4.21 -14.05 8.57
C ILE A 142 4.85 -12.84 9.26
N LEU A 143 5.52 -12.00 8.49
CA LEU A 143 5.91 -10.65 8.89
C LEU A 143 5.09 -9.63 8.09
N MET A 144 4.20 -8.91 8.76
CA MET A 144 3.54 -7.75 8.17
C MET A 144 4.52 -6.59 8.09
N VAL A 145 4.63 -5.98 6.92
CA VAL A 145 5.52 -4.85 6.66
C VAL A 145 4.66 -3.67 6.25
N SER A 146 4.82 -2.57 6.96
CA SER A 146 4.20 -1.29 6.62
C SER A 146 5.20 -0.17 6.85
N GLY A 147 4.86 1.06 6.49
CA GLY A 147 5.73 2.18 6.75
C GLY A 147 5.15 3.49 6.27
N SER A 148 5.76 4.58 6.73
CA SER A 148 5.41 5.94 6.33
C SER A 148 6.67 6.76 6.10
N GLN A 149 6.50 7.93 5.48
CA GLN A 149 7.57 8.91 5.37
C GLN A 149 8.11 9.32 6.75
N GLN A 150 9.38 9.73 6.78
CA GLN A 150 10.04 10.26 7.98
C GLN A 150 9.54 11.65 8.36
N LYS A 151 9.26 12.46 7.34
CA LYS A 151 8.88 13.83 7.53
C LYS A 151 7.43 13.89 8.00
N PRO A 152 7.08 14.85 8.86
CA PRO A 152 5.68 15.13 9.16
C PRO A 152 4.88 15.34 7.88
N TYR A 153 3.62 14.93 7.87
CA TYR A 153 2.73 15.18 6.75
C TYR A 153 2.40 16.67 6.63
N ASP A 154 2.29 17.16 5.39
CA ASP A 154 1.92 18.56 5.13
C ASP A 154 0.56 18.92 5.74
N ASN A 155 -0.37 17.96 5.71
CA ASN A 155 -1.63 18.07 6.45
C ASN A 155 -1.38 17.71 7.93
N PRO A 156 -1.65 18.62 8.88
CA PRO A 156 -1.45 18.37 10.32
C PRO A 156 -2.23 17.17 10.87
N LYS A 157 -3.28 16.71 10.18
CA LYS A 157 -4.03 15.51 10.56
C LYS A 157 -3.47 14.21 9.98
N GLY A 158 -2.52 14.28 9.03
CA GLY A 158 -1.93 13.11 8.38
C GLY A 158 -1.30 12.16 9.39
N ASP A 159 -0.41 12.68 10.24
CA ASP A 159 0.26 11.90 11.29
C ASP A 159 -0.74 11.23 12.25
N TYR A 160 -1.88 11.88 12.53
CA TYR A 160 -2.94 11.32 13.36
C TYR A 160 -3.62 10.11 12.72
N PHE A 161 -3.87 10.16 11.40
CA PHE A 161 -4.42 9.02 10.68
C PHE A 161 -3.42 7.87 10.57
N ILE A 162 -2.14 8.16 10.34
CA ILE A 162 -1.06 7.16 10.34
C ILE A 162 -0.96 6.47 11.71
N LEU A 163 -1.01 7.22 12.80
CA LEU A 163 -0.99 6.65 14.15
C LEU A 163 -2.20 5.73 14.42
N LYS A 164 -3.40 6.14 13.99
CA LYS A 164 -4.60 5.30 14.08
C LYS A 164 -4.49 4.03 13.25
N ASN A 165 -3.91 4.14 12.06
CA ASN A 165 -3.67 3.02 11.17
C ASN A 165 -2.68 2.03 11.77
N LEU A 166 -1.55 2.50 12.29
CA LEU A 166 -0.58 1.67 12.99
C LEU A 166 -1.24 0.92 14.15
N LYS A 167 -2.04 1.61 14.97
CA LYS A 167 -2.80 0.95 16.03
C LYS A 167 -3.70 -0.17 15.50
N ASN A 168 -4.43 0.08 14.42
CA ASN A 168 -5.31 -0.91 13.79
C ASN A 168 -4.53 -2.16 13.34
N LYS A 169 -3.39 -1.97 12.66
CA LYS A 169 -2.51 -3.07 12.23
C LYS A 169 -1.92 -3.84 13.41
N VAL A 170 -1.44 -3.13 14.44
CA VAL A 170 -0.90 -3.76 15.67
C VAL A 170 -1.97 -4.61 16.36
N ASP A 171 -3.20 -4.11 16.48
CA ASP A 171 -4.29 -4.87 17.08
C ASP A 171 -4.63 -6.14 16.27
N TYR A 172 -4.67 -6.05 14.93
CA TYR A 172 -4.91 -7.20 14.05
C TYR A 172 -3.77 -8.22 14.17
N CYS A 173 -2.51 -7.77 14.03
CA CYS A 173 -1.32 -8.62 14.12
C CYS A 173 -1.26 -9.36 15.46
N ARG A 174 -1.58 -8.69 16.57
CA ARG A 174 -1.65 -9.33 17.89
C ARG A 174 -2.71 -10.42 17.95
N LEU A 175 -3.89 -10.19 17.38
CA LEU A 175 -4.98 -11.18 17.39
C LEU A 175 -4.65 -12.40 16.53
N GLN A 176 -3.96 -12.19 15.41
CA GLN A 176 -3.66 -13.22 14.42
C GLN A 176 -2.29 -13.90 14.60
N ASN A 177 -1.53 -13.49 15.63
CA ASN A 177 -0.16 -13.93 15.89
C ASN A 177 0.77 -13.72 14.68
N ILE A 178 0.73 -12.50 14.15
CA ILE A 178 1.57 -12.02 13.03
C ILE A 178 2.55 -11.00 13.60
N ASP A 179 3.81 -11.09 13.20
CA ASP A 179 4.80 -10.08 13.56
C ASP A 179 4.61 -8.84 12.68
N ILE A 180 4.95 -7.65 13.20
CA ILE A 180 4.85 -6.40 12.43
C ILE A 180 6.19 -5.66 12.43
N PHE A 181 6.61 -5.24 11.23
CA PHE A 181 7.72 -4.31 11.01
C PHE A 181 7.16 -3.01 10.43
N TYR A 182 7.42 -1.90 11.10
CA TYR A 182 6.98 -0.57 10.64
C TYR A 182 8.20 0.29 10.28
N ASN A 183 8.40 0.49 8.97
CA ASN A 183 9.52 1.26 8.47
C ASN A 183 9.26 2.77 8.56
N MET A 184 10.23 3.46 9.15
CA MET A 184 10.36 4.92 9.06
C MET A 184 11.77 5.30 8.61
N ALA A 185 12.55 4.41 8.00
CA ALA A 185 13.83 4.78 7.39
C ALA A 185 13.58 5.44 6.02
N PRO A 186 14.42 6.40 5.59
CA PRO A 186 14.28 7.03 4.29
C PRO A 186 14.80 6.05 3.25
N ALA A 187 13.89 5.32 2.60
CA ALA A 187 14.23 4.37 1.54
C ALA A 187 14.16 5.05 0.16
N GLY A 188 14.94 6.10 -0.08
CA GLY A 188 14.94 6.78 -1.39
C GLY A 188 13.56 7.37 -1.76
N HIS A 189 13.15 7.23 -3.02
CA HIS A 189 11.86 7.71 -3.55
C HIS A 189 10.67 7.00 -2.88
N GLU A 190 9.60 7.75 -2.61
CA GLU A 190 8.48 7.33 -1.77
C GLU A 190 7.72 6.09 -2.28
N ASP A 191 7.58 5.99 -3.60
CA ASP A 191 6.76 4.98 -4.29
C ASP A 191 7.50 3.65 -4.53
N VAL A 192 8.81 3.62 -4.31
CA VAL A 192 9.67 2.42 -4.47
C VAL A 192 10.35 2.01 -3.18
N ARG A 193 9.92 2.57 -2.03
CA ARG A 193 10.42 2.18 -0.70
C ARG A 193 10.21 0.70 -0.40
N VAL A 194 9.17 0.11 -1.00
CA VAL A 194 8.69 -1.24 -0.72
C VAL A 194 9.71 -2.28 -1.16
N LEU A 195 10.25 -2.19 -2.38
CA LEU A 195 11.05 -3.26 -2.97
C LEU A 195 12.44 -3.44 -2.30
N PRO A 196 13.24 -2.38 -2.08
CA PRO A 196 14.50 -2.49 -1.34
C PRO A 196 14.28 -2.94 0.11
N LEU A 197 13.19 -2.49 0.75
CA LEU A 197 12.85 -2.89 2.11
C LEU A 197 12.50 -4.38 2.19
N LEU A 198 11.64 -4.86 1.29
CA LEU A 198 11.27 -6.27 1.22
C LEU A 198 12.50 -7.15 0.95
N ARG A 199 13.38 -6.76 0.01
CA ARG A 199 14.63 -7.49 -0.25
C ARG A 199 15.50 -7.56 1.02
N ALA A 200 15.70 -6.43 1.70
CA ALA A 200 16.50 -6.39 2.93
C ALA A 200 15.91 -7.31 4.02
N LEU A 201 14.59 -7.24 4.23
CA LEU A 201 13.89 -8.07 5.21
C LEU A 201 13.90 -9.56 4.85
N MET A 202 13.76 -9.92 3.57
CA MET A 202 13.88 -11.31 3.11
C MET A 202 15.24 -11.89 3.49
N LEU A 203 16.31 -11.15 3.21
CA LEU A 203 17.68 -11.59 3.47
C LEU A 203 18.02 -11.61 4.98
N SER A 204 17.46 -10.70 5.78
CA SER A 204 17.73 -10.63 7.22
C SER A 204 16.84 -11.55 8.06
N HIS A 205 15.70 -11.99 7.52
CA HIS A 205 14.72 -12.85 8.20
C HIS A 205 14.45 -14.15 7.42
N PRO A 206 15.45 -15.05 7.30
CA PRO A 206 15.26 -16.34 6.62
C PRO A 206 14.18 -17.19 7.26
N GLU A 207 13.85 -16.98 8.54
CA GLU A 207 12.80 -17.68 9.28
C GLU A 207 11.37 -17.23 8.97
N VAL A 208 11.20 -16.10 8.27
CA VAL A 208 9.89 -15.64 7.78
C VAL A 208 9.58 -16.36 6.48
N GLU A 209 8.37 -16.92 6.38
CA GLU A 209 7.90 -17.59 5.16
C GLU A 209 7.17 -16.63 4.23
N TRP A 210 6.34 -15.75 4.80
CA TRP A 210 5.57 -14.76 4.06
C TRP A 210 5.81 -13.35 4.58
N PHE A 211 6.14 -12.44 3.67
CA PHE A 211 6.06 -11.01 3.92
C PHE A 211 4.70 -10.51 3.44
N TRP A 212 3.99 -9.80 4.30
CA TRP A 212 2.72 -9.15 3.97
C TRP A 212 2.94 -7.65 3.94
N TRP A 213 3.14 -7.09 2.75
CA TRP A 213 3.17 -5.64 2.59
C TRP A 213 1.77 -5.07 2.75
N MET A 214 1.64 -3.97 3.49
CA MET A 214 0.39 -3.25 3.62
C MET A 214 0.63 -1.75 3.77
N ASP A 215 0.08 -0.95 2.86
CA ASP A 215 0.23 0.50 2.83
C ASP A 215 -0.29 1.18 4.10
N SER A 216 0.25 2.35 4.40
CA SER A 216 -0.09 3.13 5.59
C SER A 216 -1.53 3.68 5.62
N ASP A 217 -2.21 3.69 4.47
CA ASP A 217 -3.61 4.09 4.32
C ASP A 217 -4.59 2.89 4.25
N ALA A 218 -4.09 1.64 4.22
CA ALA A 218 -4.91 0.43 4.27
C ALA A 218 -5.24 0.01 5.71
N PHE A 219 -6.53 -0.25 6.02
CA PHE A 219 -7.01 -0.62 7.36
C PHE A 219 -7.64 -2.01 7.39
N PHE A 220 -7.43 -2.75 8.47
CA PHE A 220 -8.23 -3.92 8.82
C PHE A 220 -9.61 -3.49 9.31
N THR A 221 -10.65 -4.01 8.67
CA THR A 221 -12.04 -3.83 9.07
C THR A 221 -12.68 -5.12 9.56
N ASP A 222 -12.18 -6.27 9.10
CA ASP A 222 -12.46 -7.59 9.68
C ASP A 222 -11.27 -8.05 10.53
N MET A 223 -11.42 -7.97 11.86
CA MET A 223 -10.37 -8.37 12.80
C MET A 223 -10.34 -9.88 13.07
N LYS A 224 -11.32 -10.63 12.58
CA LYS A 224 -11.44 -12.08 12.79
C LYS A 224 -10.94 -12.89 11.61
N PHE A 225 -10.93 -12.31 10.42
CA PHE A 225 -10.46 -12.97 9.21
C PHE A 225 -9.02 -13.43 9.34
N GLU A 226 -8.78 -14.70 9.02
CA GLU A 226 -7.46 -15.33 8.91
C GLU A 226 -7.12 -15.58 7.45
N LEU A 227 -5.86 -15.32 7.08
CA LEU A 227 -5.38 -15.61 5.73
C LEU A 227 -5.42 -17.14 5.49
N PRO A 228 -6.05 -17.62 4.40
CA PRO A 228 -6.12 -19.04 4.07
C PRO A 228 -4.81 -19.54 3.45
N LEU A 229 -3.72 -19.55 4.23
CA LEU A 229 -2.36 -19.83 3.73
C LEU A 229 -2.23 -21.18 3.00
N ASP A 230 -3.04 -22.17 3.36
CA ASP A 230 -3.06 -23.48 2.68
C ASP A 230 -3.46 -23.36 1.21
N SER A 231 -4.35 -22.43 0.89
CA SER A 231 -4.76 -22.15 -0.50
C SER A 231 -3.63 -21.49 -1.32
N TYR A 232 -2.59 -20.99 -0.66
CA TYR A 232 -1.45 -20.30 -1.28
C TYR A 232 -0.19 -21.15 -1.37
N GLU A 233 -0.26 -22.44 -1.01
CA GLU A 233 0.91 -23.31 -0.89
C GLU A 233 1.79 -23.36 -2.15
N ASN A 234 1.16 -23.40 -3.33
CA ASN A 234 1.85 -23.49 -4.63
C ASN A 234 2.08 -22.12 -5.29
N TYR A 235 1.96 -21.04 -4.53
CA TYR A 235 2.15 -19.67 -5.01
C TYR A 235 3.24 -18.96 -4.21
N ASN A 236 3.92 -18.02 -4.85
CA ASN A 236 4.96 -17.19 -4.24
C ASN A 236 4.53 -15.72 -4.07
N MET A 237 3.44 -15.31 -4.72
CA MET A 237 2.84 -13.99 -4.55
C MET A 237 1.32 -14.10 -4.54
N VAL A 238 0.67 -13.34 -3.68
CA VAL A 238 -0.79 -13.23 -3.61
C VAL A 238 -1.15 -11.76 -3.55
N VAL A 239 -1.98 -11.33 -4.48
CA VAL A 239 -2.37 -9.93 -4.69
C VAL A 239 -3.86 -9.90 -4.98
N HIS A 240 -4.55 -8.89 -4.45
CA HIS A 240 -5.95 -8.66 -4.79
C HIS A 240 -6.06 -8.16 -6.23
N GLY A 241 -6.88 -8.82 -7.05
CA GLY A 241 -7.13 -8.43 -8.43
C GLY A 241 -8.05 -9.40 -9.17
N TRP A 242 -8.23 -9.15 -10.47
CA TRP A 242 -9.03 -9.99 -11.36
C TRP A 242 -8.25 -10.39 -12.60
N TYR A 243 -8.32 -11.67 -12.97
CA TYR A 243 -7.57 -12.25 -14.08
C TYR A 243 -7.84 -11.54 -15.41
N ASP A 244 -9.10 -11.30 -15.75
CA ASP A 244 -9.51 -10.65 -17.00
C ASP A 244 -9.03 -9.19 -17.06
N MET A 245 -9.04 -8.51 -15.91
CA MET A 245 -8.57 -7.13 -15.82
C MET A 245 -7.06 -7.02 -16.05
N ILE A 246 -6.28 -7.99 -15.59
CA ILE A 246 -4.82 -8.01 -15.75
C ILE A 246 -4.46 -8.51 -17.15
N TYR A 247 -4.84 -9.75 -17.49
CA TYR A 247 -4.31 -10.46 -18.66
C TYR A 247 -5.09 -10.24 -19.96
N GLU A 248 -6.35 -9.80 -19.90
CA GLU A 248 -7.14 -9.55 -21.10
C GLU A 248 -7.24 -8.05 -21.41
N LYS A 249 -7.44 -7.22 -20.38
CA LYS A 249 -7.65 -5.78 -20.52
C LYS A 249 -6.40 -4.94 -20.30
N ASN A 250 -5.36 -5.47 -19.64
CA ASN A 250 -4.21 -4.70 -19.18
C ASN A 250 -4.62 -3.44 -18.40
N SER A 251 -5.66 -3.53 -17.57
CA SER A 251 -6.14 -2.39 -16.78
C SER A 251 -5.16 -2.09 -15.66
N TRP A 252 -4.74 -0.83 -15.52
CA TRP A 252 -3.80 -0.41 -14.46
C TRP A 252 -4.33 -0.59 -13.03
N VAL A 253 -5.64 -0.79 -12.86
CA VAL A 253 -6.30 -1.13 -11.59
C VAL A 253 -6.79 -2.58 -11.56
N GLY A 254 -6.26 -3.44 -12.43
CA GLY A 254 -6.61 -4.86 -12.47
C GLY A 254 -6.13 -5.63 -11.24
N LEU A 255 -5.11 -5.10 -10.56
CA LEU A 255 -4.62 -5.55 -9.26
C LEU A 255 -4.34 -4.36 -8.34
N ASN A 256 -4.02 -4.63 -7.06
CA ASN A 256 -3.56 -3.62 -6.12
C ASN A 256 -2.30 -4.06 -5.35
N THR A 257 -1.28 -3.21 -5.34
CA THR A 257 -0.02 -3.44 -4.60
C THR A 257 0.00 -2.81 -3.22
N GLY A 258 -1.09 -2.17 -2.78
CA GLY A 258 -1.20 -1.63 -1.42
C GLY A 258 -1.44 -2.69 -0.34
N SER A 259 -1.73 -3.94 -0.71
CA SER A 259 -1.74 -5.10 0.18
C SER A 259 -1.48 -6.38 -0.59
N PHE A 260 -0.32 -7.01 -0.36
CA PHE A 260 0.03 -8.28 -1.01
C PHE A 260 0.92 -9.15 -0.11
N LEU A 261 0.89 -10.45 -0.38
CA LEU A 261 1.80 -11.43 0.21
C LEU A 261 2.88 -11.79 -0.80
N ILE A 262 4.11 -11.92 -0.34
CA ILE A 262 5.24 -12.43 -1.12
C ILE A 262 6.07 -13.41 -0.27
N ARG A 263 6.40 -14.57 -0.85
CA ARG A 263 7.10 -15.65 -0.15
C ARG A 263 8.59 -15.35 -0.05
N ASN A 264 9.26 -15.79 1.01
CA ASN A 264 10.71 -15.70 1.12
C ASN A 264 11.39 -16.85 0.34
N CYS A 265 11.63 -16.63 -0.95
CA CYS A 265 12.28 -17.59 -1.85
C CYS A 265 13.05 -16.90 -2.97
N GLN A 266 13.87 -17.66 -3.70
CA GLN A 266 14.68 -17.17 -4.82
C GLN A 266 13.81 -16.47 -5.89
N TRP A 267 12.67 -17.07 -6.23
CA TRP A 267 11.72 -16.49 -7.19
C TRP A 267 11.30 -15.06 -6.82
N SER A 268 11.10 -14.79 -5.52
CA SER A 268 10.71 -13.45 -5.07
C SER A 268 11.84 -12.45 -5.18
N LEU A 269 13.10 -12.86 -4.94
CA LEU A 269 14.25 -11.98 -5.18
C LEU A 269 14.38 -11.63 -6.67
N ASP A 270 14.19 -12.61 -7.56
CA ASP A 270 14.21 -12.42 -9.00
C ASP A 270 13.06 -11.50 -9.48
N LEU A 271 11.87 -11.63 -8.88
CA LEU A 271 10.75 -10.72 -9.13
C LEU A 271 11.09 -9.29 -8.72
N LEU A 272 11.64 -9.08 -7.51
CA LEU A 272 12.00 -7.76 -7.02
C LEU A 272 13.03 -7.08 -7.94
N ASP A 273 14.01 -7.83 -8.44
CA ASP A 273 15.00 -7.34 -9.41
C ASP A 273 14.37 -6.99 -10.77
N THR A 274 13.31 -7.68 -11.18
CA THR A 274 12.57 -7.38 -12.43
C THR A 274 11.65 -6.16 -12.27
N TRP A 275 11.11 -5.97 -11.07
CA TRP A 275 10.12 -4.94 -10.77
C TRP A 275 10.77 -3.56 -10.50
N ALA A 276 11.91 -3.56 -9.81
CA ALA A 276 12.61 -2.35 -9.36
C ALA A 276 13.09 -1.35 -10.44
N PRO A 277 13.51 -1.77 -11.65
CA PRO A 277 13.99 -0.86 -12.69
C PRO A 277 13.00 0.23 -13.11
N TYR A 278 11.70 -0.01 -12.91
CA TYR A 278 10.65 0.92 -13.33
C TYR A 278 10.46 2.13 -12.42
N GLY A 279 11.03 2.15 -11.20
CA GLY A 279 10.73 3.21 -10.22
C GLY A 279 11.92 3.84 -9.48
N LEU A 280 13.12 3.26 -9.52
CA LEU A 280 14.24 3.73 -8.67
C LEU A 280 15.09 4.87 -9.23
N VAL A 281 15.09 5.10 -10.54
CA VAL A 281 16.02 6.03 -11.23
C VAL A 281 15.25 7.02 -12.09
N VAL A 282 15.65 8.30 -12.08
CA VAL A 282 14.95 9.42 -12.74
C VAL A 282 14.57 9.15 -14.20
N LYS A 283 15.54 8.88 -15.09
CA LYS A 283 15.24 8.69 -16.52
C LYS A 283 14.43 7.41 -16.81
N PRO A 284 14.76 6.24 -16.24
CA PRO A 284 13.90 5.07 -16.31
C PRO A 284 12.48 5.33 -15.81
N ARG A 285 12.31 6.06 -14.71
CA ARG A 285 10.98 6.38 -14.16
C ARG A 285 10.16 7.25 -15.10
N GLU A 286 10.79 8.23 -15.76
CA GLU A 286 10.17 9.07 -16.78
C GLU A 286 9.76 8.27 -18.03
N ALA A 287 10.60 7.36 -18.50
CA ALA A 287 10.28 6.49 -19.63
C ALA A 287 9.18 5.47 -19.27
N ALA A 288 9.26 4.89 -18.07
CA ALA A 288 8.32 3.90 -17.55
C ALA A 288 6.89 4.42 -17.51
N TRP A 289 6.66 5.64 -17.01
CA TRP A 289 5.28 6.13 -16.95
C TRP A 289 4.65 6.35 -18.33
N GLN A 290 5.46 6.74 -19.32
CA GLN A 290 4.99 6.88 -20.71
C GLN A 290 4.66 5.50 -21.30
N LEU A 291 5.47 4.49 -20.99
CA LEU A 291 5.22 3.10 -21.33
C LEU A 291 3.89 2.64 -20.74
N PHE A 292 3.69 2.85 -19.43
CA PHE A 292 2.48 2.45 -18.72
C PHE A 292 1.24 3.16 -19.25
N ALA A 293 1.32 4.48 -19.47
CA ALA A 293 0.21 5.24 -20.04
C ALA A 293 -0.14 4.83 -21.49
N LYS A 294 0.78 4.16 -22.19
CA LYS A 294 0.56 3.64 -23.55
C LYS A 294 -0.06 2.25 -23.54
N TYR A 295 0.38 1.36 -22.65
CA TYR A 295 0.01 -0.05 -22.67
C TYR A 295 -1.07 -0.44 -21.67
N LEU A 296 -1.23 0.32 -20.58
CA LEU A 296 -2.23 0.02 -19.57
C LEU A 296 -3.53 0.78 -19.83
N ASP A 297 -4.63 0.03 -19.92
CA ASP A 297 -5.96 0.59 -20.09
C ASP A 297 -6.36 1.44 -18.89
N GLY A 298 -6.97 2.60 -19.15
CA GLY A 298 -7.46 3.53 -18.13
C GLY A 298 -6.39 4.30 -17.34
N ARG A 299 -5.09 4.09 -17.58
CA ARG A 299 -4.01 4.78 -16.82
C ARG A 299 -3.88 6.24 -17.27
N ARG A 300 -3.83 7.14 -16.29
CA ARG A 300 -3.58 8.58 -16.54
C ARG A 300 -2.09 8.85 -16.69
N LYS A 301 -1.76 10.06 -17.14
CA LYS A 301 -0.37 10.53 -17.28
C LYS A 301 0.12 11.09 -15.95
N PHE A 302 0.75 10.25 -15.15
CA PHE A 302 1.45 10.58 -13.91
C PHE A 302 2.69 9.70 -13.79
N GLU A 303 3.57 10.00 -12.84
CA GLU A 303 4.84 9.30 -12.60
C GLU A 303 4.68 7.77 -12.52
N SER A 304 5.76 7.04 -12.75
CA SER A 304 5.75 5.58 -12.64
C SER A 304 5.51 5.16 -11.19
N ASP A 305 4.61 4.19 -11.03
CA ASP A 305 4.17 3.58 -9.79
C ASP A 305 4.42 2.07 -9.83
N ASP A 306 4.61 1.48 -8.65
CA ASP A 306 4.87 0.07 -8.45
C ASP A 306 3.71 -0.82 -8.94
N GLN A 307 2.46 -0.40 -8.74
CA GLN A 307 1.28 -1.14 -9.19
C GLN A 307 1.26 -1.32 -10.71
N SER A 308 1.45 -0.24 -11.45
CA SER A 308 1.52 -0.26 -12.91
C SER A 308 2.73 -1.03 -13.42
N ALA A 309 3.85 -0.99 -12.69
CA ALA A 309 5.05 -1.74 -13.06
C ALA A 309 4.92 -3.27 -12.86
N LEU A 310 4.03 -3.70 -11.95
CA LEU A 310 3.78 -5.12 -11.71
C LEU A 310 2.87 -5.75 -12.79
N ILE A 311 2.02 -4.95 -13.43
CA ILE A 311 1.07 -5.37 -14.47
C ILE A 311 1.80 -5.45 -15.82
#